data_AF-A0AAP3DK08-F1
#
_entry.id   AF-A0AAP3DK08-F1
#
_cell.length_a   1.000
_cell.length_b   1.000
_cell.length_c   1.000
_cell.angle_alpha   90.00
_cell.angle_beta   90.00
_cell.angle_gamma   90.00
#
_symmetry.space_group_name_H-M   'P 1'
#
loop_
_entity.id
_entity.type
_entity.pdbx_description
1 polymer ?
#
loop_
_entity_poly.entity_id
_entity_poly.type
_entity_poly.pdbx_seq_one_letter_code
_entity_poly.pdbx_strand_id
1 'polypeptide(L)'
;MNNMVHSIPQIKTFWDTSGKIPFWDDPSVTGGIDRPANYQPRTDMMAIVSDFYHGRFLEEDELILTLIRDSIVINENQLRRLLKGKLTSSRISTRIRYMSVFGVTDQWRLRSRQEDAALPPAPWSVGIAGFLYLKHRYPDFVFHPARLLELGTKALQRYIALNELRTQMYEYQALRGWKWHGVIDRNPKLGKPSCDRRNERPPK
;
A
#
# COMPACT_ATOMS: atom_id res chain seq x y z
N MET A 1 6.95 28.77 -33.94
CA MET A 1 7.55 27.83 -32.97
C MET A 1 6.78 27.97 -31.66
N ASN A 2 5.86 27.05 -31.38
CA ASN A 2 4.99 27.11 -30.21
C ASN A 2 5.68 26.50 -28.99
N ASN A 3 6.01 27.33 -28.01
CA ASN A 3 6.42 26.89 -26.69
C ASN A 3 5.17 26.36 -25.94
N MET A 4 4.95 25.05 -25.98
CA MET A 4 4.02 24.41 -25.05
C MET A 4 4.65 24.43 -23.66
N VAL A 5 4.33 25.48 -22.90
CA VAL A 5 4.53 25.51 -21.45
C VAL A 5 3.67 24.38 -20.88
N HIS A 6 4.29 23.27 -20.50
CA HIS A 6 3.65 22.29 -19.64
C HIS A 6 3.34 22.99 -18.32
N SER A 7 2.09 23.39 -18.13
CA SER A 7 1.61 23.94 -16.87
C SER A 7 1.88 22.90 -15.79
N ILE A 8 2.67 23.29 -14.78
CA ILE A 8 2.79 22.53 -13.54
C ILE A 8 1.36 22.37 -13.01
N PRO A 9 0.88 21.14 -12.72
CA PRO A 9 -0.45 20.98 -12.18
C PRO A 9 -0.55 21.81 -10.90
N GLN A 10 -1.55 22.70 -10.84
CA GLN A 10 -1.83 23.48 -9.64
C GLN A 10 -1.86 22.53 -8.44
N ILE A 11 -0.98 22.76 -7.47
CA ILE A 11 -1.01 22.06 -6.20
C ILE A 11 -2.31 22.51 -5.52
N LYS A 12 -3.36 21.70 -5.64
CA LYS A 12 -4.66 21.98 -5.06
C LYS A 12 -4.52 22.15 -3.55
N THR A 13 -5.04 23.28 -3.05
CA THR A 13 -5.40 23.50 -1.65
C THR A 13 -6.33 22.41 -1.13
N PHE A 14 -6.41 22.27 0.20
CA PHE A 14 -7.20 21.30 0.98
C PHE A 14 -8.70 21.14 0.63
N TRP A 15 -9.22 21.88 -0.35
CA TRP A 15 -10.61 21.89 -0.77
C TRP A 15 -10.71 21.44 -2.23
N ASP A 16 -11.66 20.58 -2.55
CA ASP A 16 -12.05 20.27 -3.92
C ASP A 16 -12.68 21.50 -4.60
N THR A 17 -12.94 21.39 -5.91
CA THR A 17 -13.60 22.46 -6.69
C THR A 17 -15.02 22.78 -6.21
N SER A 18 -15.58 21.97 -5.32
CA SER A 18 -16.90 22.10 -4.71
C SER A 18 -16.82 22.66 -3.28
N GLY A 19 -15.63 23.02 -2.78
CA GLY A 19 -15.43 23.52 -1.42
C GLY A 19 -15.51 22.44 -0.33
N LYS A 20 -15.35 21.15 -0.67
CA LYS A 20 -15.30 20.04 0.29
C LYS A 20 -13.87 19.53 0.48
N ILE A 21 -13.52 19.12 1.70
CA ILE A 21 -12.19 18.53 1.96
C ILE A 21 -12.21 17.07 1.46
N PRO A 22 -11.26 16.65 0.62
CA PRO A 22 -11.15 15.23 0.25
C PRO A 22 -11.01 14.35 1.50
N PHE A 23 -11.63 13.17 1.51
CA PHE A 23 -11.63 12.29 2.69
C PHE A 23 -10.22 12.01 3.23
N TRP A 24 -9.24 11.80 2.34
CA TRP A 24 -7.87 11.50 2.73
C TRP A 24 -7.11 12.70 3.32
N ASP A 25 -7.64 13.91 3.14
CA ASP A 25 -7.09 15.16 3.67
C ASP A 25 -7.90 15.68 4.88
N ASP A 26 -9.00 15.01 5.24
CA ASP A 26 -9.85 15.42 6.35
C ASP A 26 -9.20 15.12 7.72
N PRO A 27 -8.92 16.14 8.55
CA PRO A 27 -8.30 15.95 9.86
C PRO A 27 -9.23 15.30 10.89
N SER A 28 -10.54 15.26 10.62
CA SER A 28 -11.54 14.66 11.52
C SER A 28 -11.64 13.13 11.39
N VAL A 29 -10.87 12.52 10.49
CA VAL A 29 -10.93 11.07 10.23
C VAL A 29 -10.47 10.27 11.44
N THR A 30 -11.36 9.40 11.90
CA THR A 30 -11.14 8.44 12.98
C THR A 30 -11.42 7.03 12.49
N GLY A 31 -10.95 6.02 13.22
CA GLY A 31 -11.13 4.64 12.80
C GLY A 31 -10.22 3.66 13.52
N GLY A 32 -10.28 2.40 13.09
CA GLY A 32 -9.50 1.31 13.64
C GLY A 32 -9.59 0.06 12.78
N ILE A 33 -8.98 -1.02 13.26
CA ILE A 33 -9.03 -2.32 12.59
C ILE A 33 -10.44 -2.91 12.76
N ASP A 34 -11.04 -3.29 11.64
CA ASP A 34 -12.31 -4.01 11.57
C ASP A 34 -12.02 -5.50 11.40
N ARG A 35 -12.33 -6.28 12.43
CA ARG A 35 -12.06 -7.71 12.44
C ARG A 35 -13.29 -8.48 11.95
N PRO A 36 -13.11 -9.51 11.11
CA PRO A 36 -14.22 -10.35 10.70
C PRO A 36 -14.82 -11.10 11.90
N ALA A 37 -16.11 -11.44 11.83
CA ALA A 37 -16.80 -12.12 12.93
C ALA A 37 -16.18 -13.48 13.30
N ASN A 38 -15.61 -14.18 12.32
CA ASN A 38 -14.95 -15.47 12.46
C ASN A 38 -13.41 -15.35 12.59
N TYR A 39 -12.91 -14.23 13.11
CA TYR A 39 -11.47 -13.98 13.25
C TYR A 39 -10.76 -15.04 14.09
N GLN A 40 -9.81 -15.75 13.48
CA GLN A 40 -9.00 -16.81 14.06
C GLN A 40 -7.54 -16.63 13.63
N PRO A 41 -6.84 -15.63 14.21
CA PRO A 41 -5.50 -15.28 13.77
C PRO A 41 -4.50 -16.39 14.03
N ARG A 42 -3.60 -16.63 13.07
CA ARG A 42 -2.43 -17.47 13.30
C ARG A 42 -1.36 -16.66 14.03
N THR A 43 -1.11 -17.00 15.29
CA THR A 43 -0.10 -16.32 16.13
C THR A 43 1.24 -17.03 16.15
N ASP A 44 1.31 -18.26 15.64
CA ASP A 44 2.53 -19.05 15.55
C ASP A 44 3.15 -18.96 14.14
N MET A 45 4.46 -18.74 14.09
CA MET A 45 5.20 -18.58 12.84
C MET A 45 5.21 -19.87 12.00
N MET A 46 5.43 -21.02 12.63
CA MET A 46 5.51 -22.30 11.91
C MET A 46 4.13 -22.71 11.38
N ALA A 47 3.06 -22.43 12.14
CA ALA A 47 1.69 -22.65 11.70
C ALA A 47 1.34 -21.84 10.45
N ILE A 48 1.65 -20.53 10.43
CA ILE A 48 1.32 -19.71 9.24
C ILE A 48 2.19 -20.09 8.04
N VAL A 49 3.47 -20.37 8.25
CA VAL A 49 4.37 -20.84 7.19
C VAL A 49 3.87 -22.16 6.60
N SER A 50 3.47 -23.11 7.45
CA SER A 50 2.84 -24.36 7.04
C SER A 50 1.54 -24.14 6.26
N ASP A 51 0.68 -23.20 6.68
CA ASP A 51 -0.55 -22.89 5.96
C ASP A 51 -0.28 -22.36 4.53
N PHE A 52 0.77 -21.55 4.33
CA PHE A 52 1.20 -21.11 3.00
C PHE A 52 1.80 -22.27 2.18
N TYR A 53 2.66 -23.10 2.77
CA TYR A 53 3.29 -24.21 2.05
C TYR A 53 2.31 -25.32 1.65
N HIS A 54 1.31 -25.61 2.48
CA HIS A 54 0.32 -26.68 2.23
C HIS A 54 -0.91 -26.19 1.45
N GLY A 55 -0.87 -24.98 0.90
CA GLY A 55 -1.89 -24.50 -0.04
C GLY A 55 -3.20 -24.02 0.60
N ARG A 56 -3.23 -23.70 1.90
CA ARG A 56 -4.35 -22.94 2.48
C ARG A 56 -4.46 -21.57 1.82
N PHE A 57 -3.32 -20.95 1.56
CA PHE A 57 -3.19 -19.73 0.78
C PHE A 57 -2.67 -20.04 -0.62
N LEU A 58 -3.17 -19.30 -1.60
CA LEU A 58 -2.83 -19.45 -3.01
C LEU A 58 -1.71 -18.47 -3.38
N GLU A 59 -1.07 -18.67 -4.53
CA GLU A 59 -0.03 -17.76 -5.05
C GLU A 59 -0.55 -16.31 -5.20
N GLU A 60 -1.81 -16.14 -5.58
CA GLU A 60 -2.47 -14.84 -5.64
C GLU A 60 -2.57 -14.15 -4.26
N ASP A 61 -2.68 -14.90 -3.16
CA ASP A 61 -2.69 -14.33 -1.81
C ASP A 61 -1.31 -13.81 -1.44
N GLU A 62 -0.26 -14.56 -1.76
CA GLU A 62 1.11 -14.14 -1.53
C GLU A 62 1.46 -12.90 -2.37
N LEU A 63 0.96 -12.83 -3.62
CA LEU A 63 1.08 -11.66 -4.46
C LEU A 63 0.39 -10.43 -3.83
N ILE A 64 -0.87 -10.58 -3.38
CA ILE A 64 -1.61 -9.51 -2.70
C ILE A 64 -0.87 -9.07 -1.43
N LEU A 65 -0.42 -10.03 -0.61
CA LEU A 65 0.28 -9.76 0.65
C LEU A 65 1.60 -9.01 0.41
N THR A 66 2.33 -9.37 -0.65
CA THR A 66 3.57 -8.68 -1.05
C THR A 66 3.31 -7.24 -1.47
N LEU A 67 2.23 -6.98 -2.22
CA LEU A 67 1.84 -5.61 -2.58
C LEU A 67 1.44 -4.77 -1.36
N ILE A 68 0.73 -5.37 -0.40
CA ILE A 68 0.37 -4.72 0.87
C ILE A 68 1.65 -4.43 1.68
N ARG A 69 2.59 -5.38 1.76
CA ARG A 69 3.90 -5.19 2.42
C ARG A 69 4.63 -3.96 1.87
N ASP A 70 4.78 -3.89 0.55
CA ASP A 70 5.54 -2.81 -0.10
C ASP A 70 4.87 -1.44 0.03
N SER A 71 3.54 -1.46 0.14
CA SER A 71 2.72 -0.26 0.32
C SER A 71 2.58 0.15 1.79
N ILE A 72 2.85 -0.76 2.74
CA ILE A 72 2.49 -0.68 4.17
C ILE A 72 0.97 -0.67 4.40
N VAL A 73 0.26 0.26 3.75
CA VAL A 73 -1.21 0.33 3.68
C VAL A 73 -1.64 0.57 2.25
N ILE A 74 -2.63 -0.17 1.76
CA ILE A 74 -3.19 0.01 0.42
C ILE A 74 -4.70 -0.09 0.44
N ASN A 75 -5.40 0.74 -0.33
CA ASN A 75 -6.85 0.59 -0.47
C ASN A 75 -7.23 -0.41 -1.58
N GLU A 76 -8.45 -0.94 -1.52
CA GLU A 76 -8.89 -1.98 -2.46
C GLU A 76 -8.89 -1.51 -3.93
N ASN A 77 -9.17 -0.23 -4.19
CA ASN A 77 -9.12 0.31 -5.57
C ASN A 77 -7.68 0.36 -6.12
N GLN A 78 -6.71 0.72 -5.29
CA GLN A 78 -5.28 0.69 -5.65
C GLN A 78 -4.84 -0.74 -5.96
N LEU A 79 -5.22 -1.71 -5.12
CA LEU A 79 -4.95 -3.13 -5.40
C LEU A 79 -5.55 -3.59 -6.74
N ARG A 80 -6.82 -3.26 -7.01
CA ARG A 80 -7.49 -3.60 -8.28
C ARG A 80 -6.78 -3.02 -9.49
N ARG A 81 -6.26 -1.80 -9.37
CA ARG A 81 -5.48 -1.11 -10.43
C ARG A 81 -4.12 -1.77 -10.66
N LEU A 82 -3.37 -2.04 -9.58
CA LEU A 82 -2.05 -2.69 -9.67
C LEU A 82 -2.14 -4.14 -10.19
N LEU A 83 -3.23 -4.83 -9.88
CA LEU A 83 -3.49 -6.22 -10.29
C LEU A 83 -4.36 -6.33 -11.55
N LYS A 84 -4.62 -5.22 -12.24
CA LYS A 84 -5.43 -5.19 -13.46
C LYS A 84 -4.83 -6.13 -14.50
N GLY A 85 -5.67 -7.02 -15.03
CA GLY A 85 -5.28 -8.05 -16.01
C GLY A 85 -4.64 -9.31 -15.40
N LYS A 86 -4.37 -9.34 -14.09
CA LYS A 86 -3.92 -10.54 -13.37
C LYS A 86 -5.04 -11.19 -12.56
N LEU A 87 -5.83 -10.36 -11.86
CA LEU A 87 -6.93 -10.82 -11.00
C LEU A 87 -8.17 -9.96 -11.22
N THR A 88 -9.35 -10.56 -11.08
CA THR A 88 -10.61 -9.82 -11.12
C THR A 88 -10.86 -9.08 -9.81
N SER A 89 -11.59 -7.97 -9.86
CA SER A 89 -11.93 -7.18 -8.66
C SER A 89 -12.64 -8.00 -7.59
N SER A 90 -13.54 -8.91 -7.99
CA SER A 90 -14.22 -9.83 -7.07
C SER A 90 -13.25 -10.80 -6.42
N ARG A 91 -12.33 -11.40 -7.20
CA ARG A 91 -11.32 -12.31 -6.69
C ARG A 91 -10.43 -11.63 -5.65
N ILE A 92 -9.95 -10.43 -5.93
CA ILE A 92 -9.14 -9.62 -4.98
C ILE A 92 -9.89 -9.42 -3.67
N SER A 93 -11.15 -8.98 -3.73
CA SER A 93 -11.99 -8.75 -2.54
C SER A 93 -12.21 -10.02 -1.72
N THR A 94 -12.49 -11.15 -2.40
CA THR A 94 -12.68 -12.44 -1.75
C THR A 94 -11.40 -12.92 -1.07
N ARG A 95 -10.26 -12.87 -1.76
CA ARG A 95 -8.97 -13.35 -1.25
C ARG A 95 -8.48 -12.51 -0.07
N ILE A 96 -8.56 -11.17 -0.16
CA ILE A 96 -8.07 -10.30 0.92
C ILE A 96 -8.92 -10.43 2.20
N ARG A 97 -10.24 -10.64 2.07
CA ARG A 97 -11.12 -10.92 3.20
C ARG A 97 -10.92 -12.33 3.75
N TYR A 98 -10.63 -13.31 2.90
CA TYR A 98 -10.28 -14.66 3.37
C TYR A 98 -8.99 -14.63 4.21
N MET A 99 -7.97 -13.90 3.75
CA MET A 99 -6.73 -13.69 4.49
C MET A 99 -6.95 -13.00 5.85
N SER A 100 -7.90 -12.07 5.94
CA SER A 100 -8.15 -11.35 7.20
C SER A 100 -8.75 -12.21 8.29
N VAL A 101 -9.47 -13.28 7.94
CA VAL A 101 -9.95 -14.29 8.90
C VAL A 101 -8.80 -14.86 9.71
N PHE A 102 -7.65 -15.10 9.08
CA PHE A 102 -6.47 -15.69 9.71
C PHE A 102 -5.47 -14.66 10.23
N GLY A 103 -5.82 -13.37 10.23
CA GLY A 103 -4.94 -12.29 10.65
C GLY A 103 -3.75 -12.08 9.71
N VAL A 104 -3.83 -12.53 8.47
CA VAL A 104 -2.79 -12.29 7.45
C VAL A 104 -2.83 -10.84 6.98
N THR A 105 -4.03 -10.30 6.81
CA THR A 105 -4.30 -8.90 6.48
C THR A 105 -5.25 -8.30 7.52
N ASP A 106 -5.12 -7.01 7.76
CA ASP A 106 -6.03 -6.25 8.62
C ASP A 106 -6.81 -5.23 7.78
N GLN A 107 -8.14 -5.25 7.89
CA GLN A 107 -9.01 -4.26 7.28
C GLN A 107 -9.13 -3.06 8.21
N TRP A 108 -9.11 -1.85 7.66
CA TRP A 108 -9.37 -0.63 8.41
C TRP A 108 -10.74 -0.07 8.08
N ARG A 109 -11.49 0.30 9.11
CA ARG A 109 -12.74 1.03 8.97
C ARG A 109 -12.57 2.45 9.48
N LEU A 110 -12.79 3.38 8.56
CA LEU A 110 -12.62 4.81 8.80
C LEU A 110 -13.97 5.51 8.77
N ARG A 111 -14.06 6.63 9.49
CA ARG A 111 -15.20 7.53 9.53
C ARG A 111 -14.70 8.96 9.53
N SER A 112 -15.39 9.81 8.81
CA SER A 112 -15.22 11.26 8.85
C SER A 112 -16.41 11.87 9.60
N ARG A 113 -16.23 13.03 10.24
CA ARG A 113 -17.34 13.82 10.79
C ARG A 113 -18.12 14.58 9.70
N GLN A 114 -17.60 14.64 8.48
CA GLN A 114 -18.30 15.21 7.35
C GLN A 114 -19.36 14.22 6.87
N GLU A 115 -20.63 14.47 7.20
CA GLU A 115 -21.77 13.56 6.97
C GLU A 115 -21.99 13.23 5.48
N ASP A 116 -21.53 14.08 4.56
CA ASP A 116 -21.71 13.93 3.12
C ASP A 116 -20.52 13.30 2.38
N ALA A 117 -19.45 12.91 3.07
CA ALA A 117 -18.27 12.36 2.40
C ALA A 117 -18.53 10.89 2.02
N ALA A 118 -18.60 10.61 0.71
CA ALA A 118 -18.61 9.23 0.23
C ALA A 118 -17.39 8.48 0.78
N LEU A 119 -17.63 7.40 1.54
CA LEU A 119 -16.56 6.64 2.17
C LEU A 119 -15.67 6.01 1.10
N PRO A 120 -14.34 6.19 1.19
CA PRO A 120 -13.44 5.55 0.25
C PRO A 120 -13.40 4.04 0.49
N PRO A 121 -12.87 3.27 -0.49
CA PRO A 121 -12.64 1.84 -0.30
C PRO A 121 -11.80 1.55 0.94
N ALA A 122 -12.11 0.44 1.60
CA ALA A 122 -11.44 0.04 2.83
C ALA A 122 -9.92 -0.08 2.61
N PRO A 123 -9.10 0.52 3.48
CA PRO A 123 -7.67 0.27 3.53
C PRO A 123 -7.35 -1.10 4.13
N TRP A 124 -6.24 -1.65 3.69
CA TRP A 124 -5.72 -2.92 4.11
C TRP A 124 -4.24 -2.79 4.48
N SER A 125 -3.84 -3.42 5.58
CA SER A 125 -2.45 -3.53 6.01
C SER A 125 -2.09 -4.99 6.27
N VAL A 126 -0.80 -5.26 6.45
CA VAL A 126 -0.32 -6.57 6.92
C VAL A 126 -0.81 -6.78 8.35
N GLY A 127 -1.43 -7.93 8.62
CA GLY A 127 -1.82 -8.35 9.97
C GLY A 127 -0.73 -9.17 10.67
N ILE A 128 -0.99 -9.61 11.90
CA ILE A 128 0.02 -10.31 12.71
C ILE A 128 0.56 -11.60 12.06
N ALA A 129 -0.32 -12.42 11.50
CA ALA A 129 0.08 -13.66 10.83
C ALA A 129 0.86 -13.36 9.55
N GLY A 130 0.45 -12.33 8.81
CA GLY A 130 1.12 -11.88 7.60
C GLY A 130 2.52 -11.36 7.91
N PHE A 131 2.69 -10.65 9.02
CA PHE A 131 4.00 -10.22 9.50
C PHE A 131 4.90 -11.42 9.84
N LEU A 132 4.39 -12.42 10.57
CA LEU A 132 5.17 -13.62 10.91
C LEU A 132 5.62 -14.37 9.64
N TYR A 133 4.71 -14.56 8.68
CA TYR A 133 5.04 -15.16 7.40
C TYR A 133 6.09 -14.35 6.62
N LEU A 134 5.87 -13.04 6.49
CA LEU A 134 6.79 -12.16 5.77
C LEU A 134 8.13 -12.05 6.46
N LYS A 135 8.20 -12.11 7.80
CA LYS A 135 9.44 -12.10 8.56
C LYS A 135 10.27 -13.37 8.32
N HIS A 136 9.60 -14.52 8.22
CA HIS A 136 10.24 -15.77 7.82
C HIS A 136 10.75 -15.71 6.37
N ARG A 137 9.92 -15.20 5.44
CA ARG A 137 10.23 -15.18 4.00
C ARG A 137 11.24 -14.09 3.60
N TYR A 138 11.20 -12.95 4.28
CA TYR A 138 11.97 -11.72 4.06
C TYR A 138 12.50 -11.22 5.42
N PRO A 139 13.67 -11.71 5.87
CA PRO A 139 14.20 -11.38 7.20
C PRO A 139 14.43 -9.88 7.45
N ASP A 140 14.61 -9.10 6.38
CA ASP A 140 14.77 -7.64 6.37
C ASP A 140 13.45 -6.87 6.54
N PHE A 141 12.30 -7.54 6.46
CA PHE A 141 11.02 -6.90 6.77
C PHE A 141 10.94 -6.56 8.27
N VAL A 142 10.78 -5.28 8.56
CA VAL A 142 10.82 -4.73 9.94
C VAL A 142 9.55 -3.99 10.33
N PHE A 143 8.60 -3.79 9.41
CA PHE A 143 7.38 -3.04 9.72
C PHE A 143 6.40 -3.92 10.51
N HIS A 144 6.44 -3.80 11.84
CA HIS A 144 5.54 -4.52 12.72
C HIS A 144 4.12 -3.91 12.68
N PRO A 145 3.03 -4.71 12.55
CA PRO A 145 1.66 -4.20 12.45
C PRO A 145 1.23 -3.28 13.59
N ALA A 146 1.69 -3.55 14.82
CA ALA A 146 1.39 -2.71 15.99
C ALA A 146 1.84 -1.25 15.81
N ARG A 147 2.91 -1.00 15.05
CA ARG A 147 3.40 0.36 14.79
C ARG A 147 2.38 1.20 14.03
N LEU A 148 1.59 0.60 13.15
CA LEU A 148 0.55 1.33 12.42
C LEU A 148 -0.60 1.75 13.35
N LEU A 149 -0.94 0.92 14.34
CA LEU A 149 -1.92 1.27 15.37
C LEU A 149 -1.44 2.44 16.23
N GLU A 150 -0.17 2.45 16.63
CA GLU A 150 0.45 3.56 17.38
C GLU A 150 0.43 4.88 16.60
N LEU A 151 0.73 4.82 15.30
CA LEU A 151 0.74 5.99 14.43
C LEU A 151 -0.67 6.52 14.08
N GLY A 152 -1.69 5.66 14.20
CA GLY A 152 -3.09 6.01 14.04
C GLY A 152 -3.52 6.38 12.61
N THR A 153 -4.72 6.93 12.49
CA THR A 153 -5.39 7.22 11.21
C THR A 153 -4.65 8.23 10.34
N LYS A 154 -3.91 9.18 10.94
CA LYS A 154 -3.12 10.17 10.21
C LYS A 154 -2.01 9.54 9.37
N ALA A 155 -1.32 8.53 9.91
CA ALA A 155 -0.31 7.83 9.14
C ALA A 155 -0.91 7.01 8.01
N LEU A 156 -2.07 6.39 8.28
CA LEU A 156 -2.81 5.64 7.29
C LEU A 156 -3.24 6.52 6.10
N GLN A 157 -3.76 7.72 6.35
CA GLN A 157 -4.07 8.71 5.30
C GLN A 157 -2.83 9.04 4.45
N ARG A 158 -1.68 9.30 5.09
CA ARG A 158 -0.41 9.62 4.40
C ARG A 158 0.08 8.47 3.52
N TYR A 159 0.05 7.23 4.01
CA TYR A 159 0.46 6.08 3.22
C TYR A 159 -0.43 5.89 2.00
N ILE A 160 -1.75 6.00 2.15
CA ILE A 160 -2.69 5.85 1.04
C ILE A 160 -2.49 6.93 -0.02
N ALA A 161 -2.31 8.20 0.40
CA ALA A 161 -2.02 9.30 -0.51
C ALA A 161 -0.69 9.08 -1.26
N LEU A 162 0.37 8.66 -0.57
CA LEU A 162 1.65 8.35 -1.20
C LEU A 162 1.54 7.16 -2.17
N ASN A 163 0.79 6.13 -1.79
CA ASN A 163 0.57 4.95 -2.64
C ASN A 163 -0.32 5.25 -3.84
N GLU A 164 -1.16 6.27 -3.77
CA GLU A 164 -1.91 6.76 -4.92
C GLU A 164 -0.97 7.34 -5.97
N LEU A 165 -0.02 8.19 -5.55
CA LEU A 165 1.04 8.70 -6.43
C LEU A 165 1.83 7.56 -7.07
N ARG A 166 2.23 6.55 -6.28
CA ARG A 166 2.96 5.37 -6.79
C ARG A 166 2.13 4.57 -7.79
N THR A 167 0.85 4.35 -7.51
CA THR A 167 -0.06 3.62 -8.39
C THR A 167 -0.22 4.35 -9.72
N GLN A 168 -0.41 5.68 -9.70
CA GLN A 168 -0.49 6.49 -10.91
C GLN A 168 0.82 6.44 -11.69
N MET A 169 1.98 6.59 -11.04
CA MET A 169 3.28 6.49 -11.71
C MET A 169 3.49 5.14 -12.40
N TYR A 170 3.01 4.05 -11.79
CA TYR A 170 3.02 2.72 -12.39
C TYR A 170 2.12 2.64 -13.63
N GLU A 171 0.89 3.15 -13.55
CA GLU A 171 -0.07 3.13 -14.68
C GLU A 171 0.37 3.98 -15.86
N TYR A 172 0.88 5.18 -15.61
CA TYR A 172 1.41 6.07 -16.64
C TYR A 172 2.76 5.60 -17.19
N GLN A 173 3.31 4.51 -16.65
CA GLN A 173 4.64 4.00 -16.99
C GLN A 173 5.72 5.08 -16.86
N ALA A 174 5.50 6.10 -16.01
CA ALA A 174 6.40 7.23 -15.83
C ALA A 174 7.76 6.80 -15.25
N LEU A 175 7.83 5.60 -14.68
CA LEU A 175 9.05 4.97 -14.19
C LEU A 175 9.86 4.26 -15.30
N ARG A 176 9.28 4.02 -16.49
CA ARG A 176 10.02 3.45 -17.63
C ARG A 176 11.01 4.49 -18.14
N GLY A 177 12.27 4.37 -17.72
CA GLY A 177 13.34 5.31 -18.06
C GLY A 177 13.59 6.38 -17.00
N TRP A 178 13.02 6.25 -15.81
CA TRP A 178 13.41 7.09 -14.67
C TRP A 178 14.89 6.88 -14.37
N LYS A 179 15.65 7.96 -14.38
CA LYS A 179 17.08 7.98 -14.05
C LYS A 179 17.25 8.69 -12.72
N TRP A 180 17.94 8.05 -11.78
CA TRP A 180 18.32 8.72 -10.54
C TRP A 180 19.34 9.83 -10.82
N HIS A 181 18.90 11.08 -10.78
CA HIS A 181 19.77 12.25 -10.78
C HIS A 181 20.08 12.64 -9.33
N GLY A 182 20.88 11.81 -8.65
CA GLY A 182 21.13 11.89 -7.20
C GLY A 182 21.95 13.06 -6.68
N VAL A 183 22.29 14.04 -7.51
CA VAL A 183 23.08 15.19 -7.06
C VAL A 183 22.12 16.27 -6.55
N ILE A 184 21.56 16.04 -5.36
CA ILE A 184 20.94 17.11 -4.58
C ILE A 184 22.05 17.68 -3.70
N ASP A 185 22.42 18.93 -3.96
CA ASP A 185 23.34 19.73 -3.15
C ASP A 185 24.72 19.08 -2.88
N ARG A 186 25.31 18.47 -3.92
CA ARG A 186 26.65 17.81 -3.87
C ARG A 186 26.83 16.86 -2.68
N ASN A 187 25.76 16.26 -2.16
CA ASN A 187 25.86 15.38 -1.00
C ASN A 187 26.22 13.94 -1.46
N PRO A 188 27.45 13.47 -1.23
CA PRO A 188 27.89 12.16 -1.69
C PRO A 188 27.20 10.99 -0.96
N LYS A 189 26.44 11.26 0.12
CA LYS A 189 25.72 10.25 0.89
C LYS A 189 24.35 9.89 0.28
N LEU A 190 23.86 10.64 -0.70
CA LEU A 190 22.62 10.34 -1.41
C LEU A 190 22.87 9.29 -2.50
N GLY A 191 23.04 8.04 -2.07
CA GLY A 191 23.18 6.89 -2.96
C GLY A 191 21.91 6.61 -3.78
N LYS A 192 22.07 5.89 -4.90
CA LYS A 192 20.94 5.38 -5.69
C LYS A 192 20.02 4.52 -4.80
N PRO A 193 18.68 4.67 -4.90
CA PRO A 193 17.75 3.78 -4.21
C PRO A 193 17.97 2.33 -4.66
N SER A 194 17.79 1.38 -3.73
CA SER A 194 18.16 -0.04 -3.88
C SER A 194 17.43 -0.79 -5.01
N CYS A 195 16.37 -0.21 -5.58
CA CYS A 195 15.61 -0.78 -6.69
C CYS A 195 16.36 -0.78 -8.04
N ASP A 196 17.45 -0.03 -8.19
CA ASP A 196 18.15 0.17 -9.48
C ASP A 196 19.41 -0.69 -9.66
N ARG A 197 19.63 -1.71 -8.82
CA ARG A 197 20.86 -2.53 -8.83
C ARG A 197 21.03 -3.48 -10.03
N ARG A 198 20.10 -3.55 -10.99
CA ARG A 198 20.12 -4.60 -12.03
C ARG A 198 20.94 -4.28 -13.29
N ASN A 199 21.40 -3.05 -13.51
CA ASN A 199 21.99 -2.66 -14.80
C ASN A 199 23.38 -1.99 -14.73
N GLU A 200 24.26 -2.41 -13.83
CA GLU A 200 25.66 -1.96 -13.85
C GLU A 200 26.60 -3.17 -13.92
N ARG A 201 26.71 -3.80 -15.11
CA ARG A 201 28.00 -4.37 -15.52
C ARG A 201 28.76 -3.24 -16.23
N PRO A 202 29.98 -2.90 -15.80
CA PRO A 202 30.77 -1.93 -16.55
C PRO A 202 31.05 -2.48 -17.96
N PRO A 203 31.01 -1.64 -19.00
CA PRO A 203 31.56 -2.03 -20.30
C PRO A 203 33.05 -2.34 -20.11
N LYS A 204 33.51 -3.42 -20.74
CA LYS A 204 34.92 -3.80 -20.81
C LYS A 204 35.76 -2.72 -21.48
#